data_AF-A0A8J2RGI6-F1
#
_entry.id   AF-A0A8J2RGI6-F1
#
_cell.length_a   1.000
_cell.length_b   1.000
_cell.length_c   1.000
_cell.angle_alpha   90.00
_cell.angle_beta   90.00
_cell.angle_gamma   90.00
#
_symmetry.space_group_name_H-M   'P 1'
#
loop_
_entity.id
_entity.type
_entity.pdbx_description
1 polymer ?
#
loop_
_entity_poly.entity_id
_entity_poly.type
_entity_poly.pdbx_seq_one_letter_code
_entity_poly.pdbx_strand_id
1 'polypeptide(L)'
;MHNNQPILMEVFRDPDTEKDKVIVVASLVGCTTDVEFTLLGSGPGTTFAQISYKWAPNSFNIEKLFAKEIKTGKIPSGHPKIVQLKKGLQNYRDSKDDTPIGTIDLTLPIPVLTTENSISRSGRKKKDGTIIMIIELTAYESLYSVKQETKKVLFDLETES
;
A
#
# COMPACT_ATOMS: atom_id res chain seq x y z
N MET A 1 2.41 -10.41 -11.38
CA MET A 1 1.41 -9.36 -11.72
C MET A 1 2.09 -8.02 -11.49
N HIS A 2 2.38 -7.27 -12.53
CA HIS A 2 2.89 -5.89 -12.38
C HIS A 2 1.67 -4.98 -12.19
N ASN A 3 1.44 -4.53 -10.95
CA ASN A 3 0.42 -3.55 -10.65
C ASN A 3 0.87 -2.20 -11.23
N ASN A 4 0.16 -1.70 -12.24
CA ASN A 4 0.31 -0.37 -12.85
C ASN A 4 -0.06 0.79 -11.88
N GLN A 5 0.05 0.56 -10.58
CA GLN A 5 -0.11 1.61 -9.59
C GLN A 5 1.20 2.39 -9.55
N PRO A 6 1.17 3.73 -9.51
CA PRO A 6 2.37 4.56 -9.55
C PRO A 6 3.08 4.54 -8.18
N ILE A 7 3.63 3.36 -7.87
CA ILE A 7 4.37 3.06 -6.66
C ILE A 7 5.77 2.64 -7.07
N LEU A 8 6.76 3.34 -6.52
CA LEU A 8 8.16 2.98 -6.61
C LEU A 8 8.62 2.55 -5.22
N MET A 9 9.26 1.38 -5.14
CA MET A 9 9.87 0.88 -3.92
C MET A 9 11.30 0.51 -4.21
N GLU A 10 12.23 1.00 -3.40
CA GLU A 10 13.65 0.69 -3.55
C GLU A 10 14.33 0.53 -2.19
N VAL A 11 15.44 -0.20 -2.19
CA VAL A 11 16.32 -0.35 -1.02
C VAL A 11 17.53 0.56 -1.19
N PHE A 12 17.91 1.27 -0.14
CA PHE A 12 19.15 2.04 -0.09
C PHE A 12 19.85 1.86 1.25
N ARG A 13 21.18 2.01 1.26
CA ARG A 13 21.96 2.10 2.50
C ARG A 13 21.98 3.55 2.95
N ASP A 14 21.43 3.81 4.13
CA ASP A 14 21.45 5.13 4.74
C ASP A 14 22.90 5.53 5.10
N PRO A 15 23.41 6.69 4.63
CA PRO A 15 24.81 7.07 4.83
C PRO A 15 25.14 7.50 6.26
N ASP A 16 24.16 7.93 7.05
CA ASP A 16 24.37 8.43 8.42
C ASP A 16 24.32 7.30 9.44
N THR A 17 23.44 6.33 9.22
CA THR A 17 23.21 5.21 10.14
C THR A 17 23.84 3.91 9.68
N GLU A 18 24.33 3.85 8.43
CA GLU A 18 24.78 2.62 7.77
C GLU A 18 23.76 1.50 7.97
N LYS A 19 22.48 1.74 7.75
CA LYS A 19 21.44 0.70 7.79
C LYS A 19 20.71 0.65 6.47
N ASP A 20 20.26 -0.54 6.10
CA ASP A 20 19.38 -0.67 4.94
C ASP A 20 18.03 -0.04 5.27
N LYS A 21 17.49 0.70 4.32
CA LYS A 21 16.18 1.31 4.38
C LYS A 21 15.41 1.02 3.12
N VAL A 22 14.09 0.93 3.25
CA VAL A 22 13.16 0.88 2.13
C VAL A 22 12.53 2.24 1.96
N ILE A 23 12.62 2.81 0.76
CA ILE A 23 11.84 3.99 0.39
C ILE A 23 10.65 3.55 -0.46
N VAL A 24 9.47 4.03 -0.10
CA VAL A 24 8.22 3.84 -0.84
C VAL A 24 7.72 5.19 -1.29
N VAL A 25 7.57 5.38 -2.60
CA VAL A 25 6.98 6.59 -3.19
C VAL A 25 5.69 6.19 -3.87
N ALA A 26 4.56 6.75 -3.43
CA ALA A 26 3.25 6.49 -4.00
C ALA A 26 2.59 7.78 -4.48
N SER A 27 1.98 7.73 -5.66
CA SER A 27 1.18 8.83 -6.22
C SER A 27 -0.29 8.44 -6.32
N LEU A 28 -1.15 9.01 -5.49
CA LEU A 28 -2.58 8.73 -5.53
C LEU A 28 -3.32 9.71 -6.45
N VAL A 29 -4.36 9.19 -7.09
CA VAL A 29 -5.19 9.94 -8.05
C VAL A 29 -5.79 11.17 -7.38
N GLY A 30 -6.01 12.22 -8.17
CA GLY A 30 -6.52 13.49 -7.68
C GLY A 30 -7.81 13.35 -6.87
N CYS A 31 -7.86 14.06 -5.74
CA CYS A 31 -9.02 14.19 -4.85
C CYS A 31 -9.36 12.97 -3.97
N THR A 32 -8.47 11.98 -3.84
CA THR A 32 -8.57 11.04 -2.72
C THR A 32 -8.29 11.74 -1.38
N THR A 33 -8.85 11.22 -0.29
CA THR A 33 -8.66 11.76 1.06
C THR A 33 -8.33 10.62 2.03
N ASP A 34 -8.00 10.98 3.28
CA ASP A 34 -7.78 10.03 4.38
C ASP A 34 -6.83 8.90 3.99
N VAL A 35 -5.68 9.29 3.45
CA VAL A 35 -4.66 8.35 3.00
C VAL A 35 -3.86 7.88 4.21
N GLU A 36 -3.79 6.57 4.41
CA GLU A 36 -3.07 5.94 5.51
C GLU A 36 -2.12 4.87 4.98
N PHE A 37 -0.95 4.77 5.59
CA PHE A 37 0.03 3.71 5.32
C PHE A 37 0.17 2.85 6.57
N THR A 38 0.00 1.54 6.40
CA THR A 38 0.01 0.56 7.49
C THR A 38 0.91 -0.61 7.15
N LEU A 39 1.77 -1.01 8.09
CA LEU A 39 2.52 -2.25 8.00
C LEU A 39 1.62 -3.41 8.43
N LEU A 40 1.52 -4.45 7.60
CA LEU A 40 0.69 -5.62 7.85
C LEU A 40 1.59 -6.72 8.46
N GLY A 41 1.70 -6.75 9.78
CA GLY A 41 2.47 -7.78 10.47
C GLY A 41 2.51 -7.55 11.99
N SER A 42 2.49 -8.65 12.75
CA SER A 42 2.59 -8.64 14.22
C SER A 42 3.99 -8.93 14.74
N GLY A 43 4.93 -9.28 13.85
CA GLY A 43 6.31 -9.61 14.17
C GLY A 43 7.27 -8.41 14.06
N PRO A 44 8.54 -8.59 14.48
CA PRO A 44 9.55 -7.53 14.43
C PRO A 44 10.02 -7.20 13.01
N GLY A 45 9.73 -8.07 12.05
CA GLY A 45 9.97 -7.86 10.63
C GLY A 45 8.72 -8.18 9.82
N THR A 46 8.29 -7.28 8.92
CA THR A 46 7.26 -7.58 7.92
C THR A 46 7.72 -7.18 6.52
N THR A 47 7.23 -7.90 5.52
CA THR A 47 7.37 -7.56 4.09
C THR A 47 6.05 -7.11 3.47
N PHE A 48 5.00 -6.93 4.26
CA PHE A 48 3.69 -6.54 3.77
C PHE A 48 3.29 -5.19 4.33
N ALA A 49 2.79 -4.33 3.46
CA ALA A 49 2.22 -3.05 3.83
C ALA A 49 0.95 -2.79 3.02
N GLN A 50 0.15 -1.84 3.45
CA GLN A 50 -1.05 -1.42 2.75
C GLN A 50 -1.16 0.10 2.78
N ILE A 51 -1.57 0.67 1.64
CA ILE A 51 -2.05 2.05 1.58
C ILE A 51 -3.56 2.00 1.47
N SER A 52 -4.28 2.58 2.44
CA SER A 52 -5.73 2.77 2.36
C SER A 52 -6.04 4.24 2.04
N TYR A 53 -7.14 4.48 1.33
CA TYR A 53 -7.59 5.83 1.01
C TYR A 53 -9.09 5.88 0.73
N LYS A 54 -9.72 7.02 0.98
CA LYS A 54 -11.08 7.28 0.55
C LYS A 54 -11.13 7.73 -0.91
N TRP A 55 -12.06 7.15 -1.66
CA TRP A 55 -12.25 7.49 -3.08
C TRP A 55 -12.63 8.96 -3.23
N ALA A 56 -12.24 9.57 -4.35
CA ALA A 56 -12.69 10.92 -4.68
C ALA A 56 -14.22 10.93 -4.87
N PRO A 57 -14.96 11.96 -4.40
CA PRO A 57 -16.41 12.05 -4.58
C PRO A 57 -16.88 11.92 -6.03
N ASN A 58 -16.05 12.40 -6.97
CA ASN A 58 -16.33 12.32 -8.39
C ASN A 58 -16.23 10.89 -8.94
N SER A 59 -15.66 9.94 -8.20
CA SER A 59 -15.53 8.54 -8.61
C SER A 59 -16.72 7.66 -8.17
N PHE A 60 -17.53 8.10 -7.20
CA PHE A 60 -18.64 7.29 -6.67
C PHE A 60 -19.98 8.03 -6.55
N ASN A 61 -20.02 9.35 -6.70
CA ASN A 61 -21.30 10.07 -6.76
C ASN A 61 -21.92 9.96 -8.16
N ILE A 62 -22.62 8.85 -8.41
CA ILE A 62 -23.22 8.50 -9.71
C ILE A 62 -24.16 9.59 -10.24
N GLU A 63 -24.94 10.24 -9.37
CA GLU A 63 -25.86 11.30 -9.78
C GLU A 63 -25.13 12.55 -10.25
N LYS A 64 -24.05 12.93 -9.56
CA LYS A 64 -23.19 14.04 -10.02
C LYS A 64 -22.46 13.68 -11.31
N LEU A 65 -22.00 12.44 -11.45
CA LEU A 65 -21.33 11.94 -12.66
C LEU A 65 -22.21 12.04 -13.91
N PHE A 66 -23.51 11.78 -13.80
CA PHE A 66 -24.46 11.86 -14.91
C PHE A 66 -25.36 13.09 -14.87
N ALA A 67 -25.02 14.11 -14.07
CA ALA A 67 -25.89 15.27 -13.85
C ALA A 67 -26.25 15.99 -15.15
N LYS A 68 -25.30 16.07 -16.10
CA LYS A 68 -25.52 16.71 -17.40
C LYS A 68 -26.47 15.89 -18.27
N GLU A 69 -26.27 14.58 -18.36
CA GLU A 69 -27.08 13.66 -19.14
C GLU A 69 -28.51 13.54 -18.60
N ILE A 70 -28.65 13.57 -17.27
CA ILE A 70 -29.95 13.60 -16.59
C ILE A 70 -30.65 14.92 -16.88
N LYS A 71 -29.96 16.05 -16.70
CA LYS A 71 -30.54 17.39 -16.94
C LYS A 71 -30.96 17.60 -18.40
N THR A 72 -30.23 17.01 -19.35
CA THR A 72 -30.54 17.08 -20.79
C THR A 72 -31.57 16.05 -21.24
N GLY A 73 -32.07 15.19 -20.34
CA GLY A 73 -33.01 14.12 -20.66
C GLY A 73 -32.42 12.97 -21.49
N LYS A 74 -31.12 13.01 -21.79
CA LYS A 74 -30.42 11.98 -22.58
C LYS A 74 -30.39 10.64 -21.85
N ILE A 75 -30.30 10.67 -20.52
CA ILE A 75 -30.34 9.48 -19.67
C ILE A 75 -31.31 9.77 -18.51
N PRO A 76 -32.45 9.06 -18.39
CA PRO A 76 -33.31 9.22 -17.22
C PRO A 76 -32.59 8.76 -15.95
N SER A 77 -32.94 9.32 -14.79
CA SER A 77 -32.30 8.98 -13.49
C SER A 77 -32.39 7.49 -13.13
N GLY A 78 -33.48 6.82 -13.56
CA GLY A 78 -33.70 5.38 -13.41
C GLY A 78 -33.08 4.52 -14.52
N HIS A 79 -32.24 5.08 -15.39
CA HIS A 79 -31.63 4.33 -16.49
C HIS A 79 -30.84 3.11 -15.95
N PRO A 80 -30.93 1.92 -16.59
CA PRO A 80 -30.28 0.69 -16.10
C PRO A 80 -28.78 0.85 -15.79
N LYS A 81 -28.04 1.64 -16.58
CA LYS A 81 -26.63 2.00 -16.32
C LYS A 81 -26.42 2.64 -14.95
N ILE A 82 -27.26 3.60 -14.56
CA ILE A 82 -27.17 4.29 -13.26
C ILE A 82 -27.51 3.32 -12.13
N VAL A 83 -28.56 2.52 -12.31
CA VAL A 83 -29.00 1.51 -11.33
C VAL A 83 -27.88 0.50 -11.08
N GLN A 84 -27.26 -0.03 -12.14
CA GLN A 84 -26.20 -1.02 -12.03
C GLN A 84 -24.95 -0.46 -11.37
N LEU A 85 -24.56 0.79 -11.67
CA LEU A 85 -23.43 1.45 -11.01
C LEU A 85 -23.69 1.67 -9.51
N LYS A 86 -24.91 2.10 -9.14
CA LYS A 86 -25.30 2.24 -7.73
C LYS A 86 -25.25 0.90 -6.99
N LYS A 87 -25.69 -0.19 -7.63
CA LYS A 87 -25.61 -1.55 -7.09
C LYS A 87 -24.17 -2.00 -6.92
N GLY A 88 -23.31 -1.79 -7.92
CA GLY A 88 -21.90 -2.13 -7.85
C GLY A 88 -21.16 -1.43 -6.70
N LEU A 89 -21.50 -0.16 -6.41
CA LEU A 89 -20.93 0.58 -5.29
C LEU A 89 -21.23 -0.04 -3.92
N GLN A 90 -22.31 -0.82 -3.77
CA GLN A 90 -22.64 -1.49 -2.50
C GLN A 90 -21.57 -2.50 -2.08
N ASN A 91 -20.72 -2.96 -3.01
CA ASN A 91 -19.62 -3.87 -2.69
C ASN A 91 -18.41 -3.16 -2.06
N TYR A 92 -18.40 -1.83 -2.02
CA TYR A 92 -17.26 -1.02 -1.58
C TYR A 92 -17.61 -0.08 -0.41
N ARG A 93 -18.83 -0.17 0.14
CA ARG A 93 -19.32 0.67 1.24
C ARG A 93 -20.50 0.01 1.96
N ASP A 94 -20.62 0.27 3.26
CA ASP A 94 -21.67 -0.33 4.09
C ASP A 94 -23.01 0.40 3.94
N SER A 95 -22.97 1.73 3.79
CA SER A 95 -24.15 2.57 3.59
C SER A 95 -24.08 3.44 2.33
N LYS A 96 -25.21 4.01 1.93
CA LYS A 96 -25.28 4.92 0.78
C LYS A 96 -24.49 6.21 1.02
N ASP A 97 -24.35 6.63 2.28
CA ASP A 97 -23.70 7.87 2.67
C ASP A 97 -22.20 7.68 2.94
N ASP A 98 -21.76 6.43 3.05
CA ASP A 98 -20.34 6.11 3.24
C ASP A 98 -19.54 6.36 1.96
N THR A 99 -18.33 6.87 2.20
CA THR A 99 -17.32 7.03 1.16
C THR A 99 -16.60 5.69 0.96
N PRO A 100 -16.55 5.14 -0.27
CA PRO A 100 -15.81 3.92 -0.55
C PRO A 100 -14.33 4.03 -0.18
N ILE A 101 -13.78 2.93 0.33
CA ILE A 101 -12.38 2.81 0.69
C ILE A 101 -11.67 1.97 -0.38
N GLY A 102 -10.56 2.50 -0.90
CA GLY A 102 -9.63 1.77 -1.74
C GLY A 102 -8.42 1.34 -0.93
N THR A 103 -7.87 0.18 -1.28
CA THR A 103 -6.62 -0.33 -0.71
C THR A 103 -5.63 -0.64 -1.82
N ILE A 104 -4.35 -0.50 -1.48
CA ILE A 104 -3.23 -0.93 -2.30
C ILE A 104 -2.33 -1.79 -1.41
N ASP A 105 -2.29 -3.08 -1.71
CA ASP A 105 -1.40 -4.01 -1.02
C ASP A 105 -0.01 -3.94 -1.62
N LEU A 106 0.99 -3.85 -0.75
CA LEU A 106 2.39 -3.70 -1.07
C LEU A 106 3.17 -4.91 -0.55
N THR A 107 4.03 -5.46 -1.41
CA THR A 107 5.09 -6.39 -1.00
C THR A 107 6.40 -5.64 -1.01
N LEU A 108 6.95 -5.39 0.18
CA LEU A 108 8.21 -4.70 0.38
C LEU A 108 9.38 -5.58 -0.08
N PRO A 109 10.46 -4.97 -0.62
CA PRO A 109 11.60 -5.71 -1.17
C PRO A 109 12.41 -6.48 -0.12
N ILE A 110 12.39 -6.02 1.15
CA ILE A 110 13.05 -6.66 2.29
C ILE A 110 12.17 -6.52 3.54
N PRO A 111 12.40 -7.37 4.58
CA PRO A 111 11.74 -7.20 5.87
C PRO A 111 12.10 -5.86 6.51
N VAL A 112 11.12 -5.16 7.10
CA VAL A 112 11.30 -3.89 7.79
C VAL A 112 10.81 -3.95 9.24
N LEU A 113 11.39 -3.11 10.09
CA LEU A 113 10.94 -2.92 11.47
C LEU A 113 9.51 -2.38 11.50
N THR A 114 8.73 -2.82 12.49
CA THR A 114 7.34 -2.41 12.71
C THR A 114 7.19 -1.33 13.79
N THR A 115 8.29 -0.92 14.43
CA THR A 115 8.28 0.10 15.49
C THR A 115 8.10 1.49 14.91
N GLU A 116 7.28 2.33 15.55
CA GLU A 116 6.90 3.65 15.00
C GLU A 116 8.10 4.59 14.75
N ASN A 117 9.14 4.52 15.59
CA ASN A 117 10.38 5.29 15.42
C ASN A 117 11.24 4.86 14.21
N SER A 118 10.92 3.72 13.58
CA SER A 118 11.63 3.20 12.42
C SER A 118 10.97 3.59 11.10
N ILE A 119 9.86 4.35 11.17
CA ILE A 119 9.01 4.75 10.06
C ILE A 119 8.99 6.28 9.96
N SER A 120 9.47 6.80 8.83
CA SER A 120 9.33 8.22 8.49
C SER A 120 8.25 8.37 7.42
N ARG A 121 7.35 9.35 7.61
CA ARG A 121 6.25 9.61 6.68
C ARG A 121 6.28 11.07 6.27
N SER A 122 6.32 11.32 4.97
CA SER A 122 6.20 12.66 4.41
C SER A 122 5.32 12.65 3.17
N GLY A 123 4.88 13.83 2.72
CA GLY A 123 4.04 13.91 1.56
C GLY A 123 3.63 15.33 1.21
N ARG A 124 3.01 15.46 0.04
CA ARG A 124 2.50 16.74 -0.45
C ARG A 124 1.25 16.54 -1.29
N LYS A 125 0.35 17.51 -1.21
CA LYS A 125 -0.83 17.61 -2.07
C LYS A 125 -0.60 18.67 -3.13
N LYS A 126 -0.79 18.31 -4.39
CA LYS A 126 -0.72 19.22 -5.53
C LYS A 126 -2.06 19.97 -5.71
N LYS A 127 -2.03 21.08 -6.48
CA LYS A 127 -3.23 21.90 -6.78
C LYS A 127 -4.29 21.14 -7.56
N ASP A 128 -3.89 20.17 -8.38
CA ASP A 128 -4.77 19.25 -9.11
C ASP A 128 -5.40 18.16 -8.20
N GLY A 129 -5.07 18.17 -6.91
CA GLY A 129 -5.56 17.22 -5.93
C GLY A 129 -4.75 15.93 -5.82
N THR A 130 -3.70 15.73 -6.63
CA THR A 130 -2.81 14.56 -6.53
C THR A 130 -2.08 14.57 -5.18
N ILE A 131 -2.03 13.41 -4.54
CA ILE A 131 -1.30 13.21 -3.30
C ILE A 131 -0.05 12.39 -3.60
N ILE A 132 1.11 12.93 -3.22
CA ILE A 132 2.37 12.20 -3.23
C ILE A 132 2.70 11.85 -1.78
N MET A 133 2.94 10.58 -1.52
CA MET A 133 3.38 10.03 -0.25
C MET A 133 4.80 9.47 -0.41
N ILE A 134 5.66 9.74 0.56
CA ILE A 134 6.99 9.17 0.68
C ILE A 134 7.10 8.56 2.07
N ILE A 135 7.38 7.27 2.13
CA ILE A 135 7.57 6.51 3.35
C ILE A 135 8.99 5.96 3.35
N GLU A 136 9.71 6.14 4.45
CA GLU A 136 10.99 5.48 4.67
C GLU A 136 10.88 4.53 5.84
N LEU A 137 11.36 3.31 5.66
CA LEU A 137 11.25 2.21 6.60
C LEU A 137 12.65 1.67 6.89
N THR A 138 12.97 1.45 8.17
CA THR A 138 14.24 0.81 8.53
C THR A 138 14.16 -0.70 8.31
N ALA A 139 15.16 -1.29 7.66
CA ALA A 139 15.23 -2.74 7.48
C ALA A 139 15.26 -3.48 8.81
N TYR A 140 14.64 -4.65 8.82
CA TYR A 140 14.78 -5.62 9.90
C TYR A 140 16.00 -6.49 9.63
N GLU A 141 17.13 -6.14 10.25
CA GLU A 141 18.33 -6.97 10.22
C GLU A 141 18.15 -8.16 11.19
N SER A 142 17.87 -9.34 10.65
CA SER A 142 18.00 -10.57 11.46
C SER A 142 19.49 -10.86 11.65
N LEU A 143 19.91 -11.09 12.91
CA LEU A 143 21.31 -11.40 13.28
C LEU A 143 21.88 -12.69 12.63
N TYR A 144 21.19 -13.31 11.67
CA TYR A 144 21.62 -14.54 10.98
C TYR A 144 22.34 -14.28 9.65
N SER A 145 23.15 -13.22 9.58
CA SER A 145 24.21 -13.09 8.57
C SER A 145 25.59 -13.43 9.13
N VAL A 146 25.67 -14.22 10.21
CA VAL A 146 26.90 -14.98 10.43
C VAL A 146 26.88 -16.05 9.34
N LYS A 147 27.71 -15.92 8.30
CA LYS A 147 28.15 -17.08 7.52
C LYS A 147 28.66 -18.08 8.55
N GLN A 148 27.85 -19.07 8.94
CA GLN A 148 28.35 -20.21 9.68
C GLN A 148 29.39 -20.82 8.77
N GLU A 149 30.68 -20.60 9.07
CA GLU A 149 31.73 -21.41 8.49
C GLU A 149 31.31 -22.85 8.68
N THR A 150 31.16 -23.56 7.57
CA THR A 150 30.77 -24.96 7.54
C THR A 150 31.82 -25.74 8.33
N LYS A 151 31.59 -25.94 9.62
CA LYS A 151 32.43 -26.85 10.40
C LYS A 151 32.07 -28.25 9.96
N LYS A 152 32.98 -28.84 9.16
CA LYS A 152 32.95 -30.26 8.83
C LYS A 152 32.93 -31.05 10.13
N VAL A 153 31.83 -31.73 10.40
CA VAL A 153 31.77 -32.74 11.46
C VAL A 153 32.49 -33.97 10.90
N LEU A 154 33.63 -34.32 11.50
CA LEU A 154 34.34 -35.56 11.23
C LEU A 154 33.85 -36.58 12.25
N PHE A 155 33.43 -37.75 11.75
CA PHE A 155 33.07 -38.89 12.57
C PHE A 155 34.24 -39.87 12.54
N ASP A 156 34.70 -40.29 13.73
CA ASP A 156 35.66 -41.38 13.83
C ASP A 156 34.96 -42.72 13.60
N LEU A 157 35.63 -43.62 12.88
CA LEU A 157 35.14 -44.98 12.67
C LEU A 157 35.27 -45.77 13.97
N GLU A 158 34.14 -46.28 14.48
CA GLU A 158 34.14 -47.28 15.54
C GLU A 158 34.84 -48.54 15.04
N THR A 159 35.98 -48.87 15.65
CA THR A 159 36.58 -50.20 15.53
C THR A 159 35.85 -51.14 16.46
N GLU A 160 35.08 -52.08 15.89
CA GLU A 160 34.51 -53.21 16.62
C GLU A 160 35.63 -54.07 17.21
N SER A 161 35.54 -54.35 18.52
CA SER A 161 36.39 -55.29 19.25
C SER A 161 35.56 -56.42 19.83
#